data_AF-A0A4Y2VU62-F1
#
_entry.id   AF-A0A4Y2VU62-F1
#
_cell.length_a   1.000
_cell.length_b   1.000
_cell.length_c   1.000
_cell.angle_alpha   90.00
_cell.angle_beta   90.00
_cell.angle_gamma   90.00
#
_symmetry.space_group_name_H-M   'P 1'
#
loop_
_entity.id
_entity.type
_entity.pdbx_description
1 polymer ?
#
loop_
_entity_poly.entity_id
_entity_poly.type
_entity_poly.pdbx_seq_one_letter_code
_entity_poly.pdbx_strand_id
1 'polypeptide(L)'
;MSNEPTPLPPDRVSDCAVFEIVGIDLAGPLFLKNGEKVWIALFTCAVYRAIHLELVRSLSSDSFNLAMRRFIARRGRPKTIYSDNGTNFKGSCNELSKLDWNQIQRECLVNSTPQLLVGGVAGGRGLFVLLRSYCDVL
;
A
#
# COMPACT_ATOMS: atom_id res chain seq x y z
N MET A 1 -10.36 13.99 -33.97
CA MET A 1 -9.82 13.29 -32.78
C MET A 1 -8.58 14.04 -32.35
N SER A 2 -8.57 14.60 -31.15
CA SER A 2 -7.39 15.31 -30.62
C SER A 2 -6.24 14.32 -30.43
N ASN A 3 -5.11 14.57 -31.09
CA ASN A 3 -3.88 13.77 -31.00
C ASN A 3 -3.06 14.07 -29.74
N GLU A 4 -3.69 14.60 -28.69
CA GLU A 4 -3.04 14.90 -27.43
C GLU A 4 -2.91 13.62 -26.60
N PRO A 5 -1.70 13.20 -26.20
CA PRO A 5 -1.53 12.02 -25.37
C PRO A 5 -2.23 12.23 -24.03
N THR A 6 -2.96 11.21 -23.57
CA THR A 6 -3.61 11.26 -22.25
C THR A 6 -2.55 11.47 -21.17
N PRO A 7 -2.63 12.54 -20.37
CA PRO A 7 -1.62 12.81 -19.35
C PRO A 7 -1.61 11.68 -18.32
N LEU A 8 -0.41 11.20 -17.98
CA LEU A 8 -0.25 10.20 -16.94
C LEU A 8 -0.64 10.79 -15.57
N PRO A 9 -1.17 9.98 -14.64
CA PRO A 9 -1.46 10.44 -13.29
C PRO A 9 -0.22 11.05 -12.65
N PRO A 10 -0.33 12.21 -11.96
CA PRO A 10 0.80 12.88 -11.31
C PRO A 10 1.60 11.94 -10.39
N ASP A 11 0.89 11.08 -9.66
CA ASP A 11 1.46 10.08 -8.76
C ASP A 11 2.38 9.03 -9.45
N ARG A 12 2.47 9.03 -10.79
CA ARG A 12 3.41 8.19 -11.56
C ARG A 12 4.61 8.97 -12.12
N VAL A 13 4.58 10.29 -12.10
CA VAL A 13 5.51 11.14 -12.87
C VAL A 13 6.16 12.22 -12.00
N SER A 14 5.55 12.61 -10.88
CA SER A 14 6.16 13.56 -9.94
C SER A 14 7.35 12.94 -9.23
N ASP A 15 8.43 13.71 -9.08
CA ASP A 15 9.56 13.34 -8.24
C ASP A 15 9.08 13.06 -6.81
N CYS A 16 9.46 11.91 -6.27
CA CYS A 16 9.13 11.48 -4.91
C CYS A 16 10.28 10.63 -4.37
N ALA A 17 10.30 10.34 -3.07
CA ALA A 17 11.26 9.37 -2.53
C ALA A 17 10.96 7.94 -3.03
N VAL A 18 11.98 7.08 -3.02
CA VAL A 18 11.80 5.65 -3.34
C VAL A 18 10.80 5.04 -2.36
N PHE A 19 9.81 4.32 -2.88
CA PHE A 19 8.69 3.74 -2.11
C PHE A 19 7.77 4.76 -1.41
N GLU A 20 7.78 6.04 -1.81
CA GLU A 20 6.80 7.01 -1.30
C GLU A 20 5.39 6.71 -1.84
N ILE A 21 5.32 6.31 -3.12
CA ILE A 21 4.09 5.90 -3.79
C ILE A 21 4.24 4.43 -4.19
N VAL A 22 3.42 3.57 -3.58
CA VAL A 22 3.57 2.11 -3.67
C VAL A 22 2.29 1.47 -4.19
N GLY A 23 2.41 0.61 -5.20
CA GLY A 23 1.38 -0.38 -5.54
C GLY A 23 1.66 -1.71 -4.84
N ILE A 24 0.64 -2.32 -4.26
CA ILE A 24 0.72 -3.60 -3.58
C ILE A 24 -0.13 -4.64 -4.32
N ASP A 25 0.45 -5.82 -4.49
CA ASP A 25 -0.25 -6.99 -5.01
C ASP A 25 0.17 -8.26 -4.25
N LEU A 26 -0.64 -9.32 -4.31
CA LEU A 26 -0.32 -10.62 -3.73
C LEU A 26 -0.24 -11.68 -4.83
N ALA A 27 0.98 -12.17 -5.10
CA ALA A 27 1.21 -13.24 -6.05
C ALA A 27 1.22 -14.61 -5.36
N GLY A 28 0.60 -15.59 -5.98
CA GLY A 28 0.68 -16.98 -5.55
C GLY A 28 -0.47 -17.84 -6.08
N PRO A 29 -0.53 -19.12 -5.69
CA PRO A 29 0.31 -19.73 -4.65
C PRO A 29 1.66 -20.26 -5.15
N LEU A 30 2.68 -20.10 -4.32
CA LEU A 30 3.97 -20.78 -4.43
C LEU A 30 4.03 -21.92 -3.42
N PHE A 31 4.90 -22.89 -3.68
CA PHE A 31 5.13 -24.02 -2.79
C PHE A 31 6.57 -24.02 -2.30
N LEU A 32 6.74 -24.03 -0.99
CA LEU A 32 8.04 -24.23 -0.36
C LEU A 32 8.50 -25.68 -0.53
N LYS A 33 9.79 -25.96 -0.26
CA LYS A 33 10.36 -27.32 -0.38
C LYS A 33 9.67 -28.36 0.51
N ASN A 34 9.05 -27.92 1.61
CA ASN A 34 8.27 -28.76 2.52
C ASN A 34 6.80 -28.97 2.05
N GLY A 35 6.42 -28.49 0.86
CA GLY A 35 5.07 -28.57 0.32
C GLY A 35 4.11 -27.50 0.83
N GLU A 36 4.57 -26.57 1.67
CA GLU A 36 3.71 -25.54 2.23
C GLU A 36 3.35 -24.47 1.20
N LYS A 37 2.05 -24.16 1.14
CA LYS A 37 1.48 -23.14 0.25
C LYS A 37 1.72 -21.75 0.83
N VAL A 38 2.37 -20.89 0.05
CA VAL A 38 2.71 -19.51 0.44
C VAL A 38 2.40 -18.54 -0.69
N TRP A 39 2.39 -17.25 -0.36
CA TRP A 39 2.19 -16.13 -1.27
C TRP A 39 3.30 -15.11 -1.09
N ILE A 40 3.46 -14.22 -2.07
CA ILE A 40 4.39 -13.10 -2.01
C ILE A 40 3.59 -11.81 -2.07
N ALA A 41 3.75 -10.96 -1.05
CA ALA A 41 3.33 -9.57 -1.11
C ALA A 41 4.37 -8.78 -1.90
N LEU A 42 3.93 -8.23 -3.03
CA LEU A 42 4.71 -7.40 -3.93
C LEU A 42 4.47 -5.94 -3.57
N PHE A 43 5.53 -5.21 -3.24
CA PHE A 43 5.51 -3.77 -3.06
C PHE A 43 6.27 -3.13 -4.20
N THR A 44 5.58 -2.38 -5.04
CA THR A 44 6.12 -1.79 -6.26
C THR A 44 6.15 -0.27 -6.14
N CYS A 45 7.30 0.35 -6.36
CA CYS A 45 7.40 1.81 -6.37
C CYS A 45 6.90 2.35 -7.72
N ALA A 46 5.93 3.27 -7.68
CA ALA A 46 5.29 3.81 -8.88
C ALA A 46 6.27 4.61 -9.79
N VAL A 47 7.22 5.33 -9.18
CA VAL A 47 8.14 6.24 -9.88
C VAL A 47 9.39 5.51 -10.36
N TYR A 48 10.06 4.76 -9.48
CA TYR A 48 11.36 4.14 -9.79
C TYR A 48 11.29 2.68 -10.26
N ARG A 49 10.10 2.07 -10.30
CA ARG A 49 9.89 0.63 -10.59
C ARG A 49 10.69 -0.32 -9.70
N ALA A 50 11.14 0.14 -8.52
CA ALA A 50 11.75 -0.69 -7.52
C ALA A 50 10.72 -1.68 -6.94
N ILE A 51 11.12 -2.91 -6.66
CA ILE A 51 10.26 -3.96 -6.13
C ILE A 51 10.82 -4.45 -4.80
N HIS A 52 9.97 -4.56 -3.79
CA HIS A 52 10.25 -5.21 -2.52
C HIS A 52 9.29 -6.39 -2.34
N LEU A 53 9.79 -7.53 -1.92
CA LEU A 53 9.02 -8.77 -1.77
C LEU A 53 8.99 -9.21 -0.32
N GLU A 54 7.81 -9.58 0.18
CA GLU A 54 7.64 -10.18 1.49
C GLU A 54 6.90 -11.52 1.37
N LEU A 55 7.42 -12.55 2.03
CA LEU A 55 6.75 -13.85 2.08
C LEU A 55 5.56 -13.79 3.04
N VAL A 56 4.43 -14.36 2.61
CA VAL A 56 3.18 -14.40 3.37
C VAL A 56 2.64 -15.82 3.37
N ARG A 57 2.23 -16.34 4.53
CA ARG A 57 1.75 -17.74 4.66
C ARG A 57 0.26 -17.91 4.40
N SER A 58 -0.50 -16.82 4.34
CA SER A 58 -1.93 -16.85 4.03
C SER A 58 -2.38 -15.55 3.37
N LEU A 59 -3.54 -15.57 2.72
CA LEU A 59 -4.20 -14.38 2.17
C LEU A 59 -5.03 -13.64 3.23
N SER A 60 -4.74 -13.77 4.52
CA SER A 60 -5.45 -13.04 5.58
C SER A 60 -4.94 -11.61 5.76
N SER A 61 -5.78 -10.73 6.31
CA SER A 61 -5.42 -9.36 6.70
C SER A 61 -4.25 -9.36 7.70
N ASP A 62 -4.27 -10.24 8.70
CA ASP A 62 -3.18 -10.34 9.69
C ASP A 62 -1.82 -10.64 9.04
N SER A 63 -1.81 -11.58 8.10
CA SER A 63 -0.59 -11.98 7.42
C SER A 63 -0.06 -10.84 6.54
N PHE A 64 -0.97 -10.10 5.91
CA PHE A 64 -0.64 -8.88 5.17
C PHE A 64 -0.12 -7.76 6.10
N ASN A 65 -0.76 -7.49 7.23
CA ASN A 65 -0.32 -6.48 8.20
C ASN A 65 1.10 -6.75 8.69
N LEU A 66 1.44 -8.00 8.97
CA LEU A 66 2.80 -8.39 9.33
C LEU A 66 3.79 -8.12 8.19
N ALA A 67 3.42 -8.39 6.93
CA ALA A 67 4.24 -8.05 5.78
C ALA A 67 4.42 -6.54 5.62
N MET A 68 3.34 -5.77 5.80
CA MET A 68 3.37 -4.32 5.74
C MET A 68 4.29 -3.72 6.81
N ARG A 69 4.23 -4.23 8.05
CA ARG A 69 5.14 -3.81 9.13
C ARG A 69 6.60 -4.08 8.78
N ARG A 70 6.92 -5.24 8.20
CA ARG A 70 8.29 -5.56 7.74
C ARG A 70 8.76 -4.66 6.61
N PHE A 71 7.87 -4.35 5.67
CA PHE A 71 8.14 -3.40 4.59
C PHE A 71 8.46 -2.01 5.16
N ILE A 72 7.61 -1.46 6.03
CA ILE A 72 7.81 -0.13 6.64
C ILE A 72 9.13 -0.07 7.42
N ALA A 73 9.42 -1.11 8.20
CA ALA A 73 10.67 -1.17 8.98
C ALA A 73 11.93 -1.15 8.11
N ARG A 74 11.86 -1.62 6.85
CA ARG A 74 13.01 -1.69 5.93
C ARG A 74 13.08 -0.56 4.92
N ARG A 75 11.93 -0.07 4.44
CA ARG A 75 11.82 0.88 3.32
C ARG A 75 11.29 2.25 3.73
N GLY A 76 10.88 2.41 4.98
CA GLY A 76 10.19 3.60 5.45
C GLY A 76 8.69 3.53 5.18
N ARG A 77 7.97 4.50 5.74
CA ARG A 77 6.52 4.58 5.63
C ARG A 77 6.13 5.20 4.29
N PRO A 78 5.36 4.51 3.44
CA PRO A 78 4.87 5.12 2.21
C PRO A 78 3.86 6.23 2.51
N LYS A 79 3.81 7.21 1.61
CA LYS A 79 2.82 8.29 1.60
C LYS A 79 1.52 7.80 1.00
N THR A 80 1.59 7.11 -0.14
CA THR A 80 0.41 6.59 -0.83
C THR A 80 0.58 5.11 -1.12
N ILE A 81 -0.45 4.33 -0.80
CA ILE A 81 -0.53 2.91 -1.10
C ILE A 81 -1.73 2.66 -2.01
N TYR A 82 -1.49 2.02 -3.15
CA TYR A 82 -2.51 1.45 -4.01
C TYR A 82 -2.52 -0.08 -3.84
N SER A 83 -3.69 -0.69 -3.82
CA SER A 83 -3.88 -2.14 -3.86
C SER A 83 -5.02 -2.46 -4.82
N ASP A 84 -5.31 -3.73 -5.05
CA ASP A 84 -6.60 -4.11 -5.61
C ASP A 84 -7.69 -4.10 -4.51
N ASN A 85 -8.90 -4.54 -4.87
CA ASN A 85 -10.05 -4.65 -3.97
C ASN A 85 -10.07 -5.96 -3.15
N GLY A 86 -8.91 -6.62 -3.00
CA GLY A 86 -8.75 -7.84 -2.21
C GLY A 86 -9.26 -7.71 -0.78
N THR A 87 -9.84 -8.80 -0.27
CA THR A 87 -10.46 -8.82 1.07
C THR A 87 -9.46 -8.64 2.20
N ASN A 88 -8.22 -9.08 2.00
CA ASN A 88 -7.07 -8.83 2.90
C ASN A 88 -6.75 -7.35 3.04
N PHE A 89 -6.69 -6.60 1.94
CA PHE A 89 -6.41 -5.18 1.94
C PHE A 89 -7.57 -4.41 2.57
N LYS A 90 -8.81 -4.73 2.18
CA LYS A 90 -10.01 -4.15 2.81
C LYS A 90 -10.10 -4.44 4.31
N GLY A 91 -9.80 -5.67 4.72
CA GLY A 91 -9.79 -6.04 6.14
C GLY A 91 -8.77 -5.23 6.93
N SER A 92 -7.56 -5.08 6.40
CA SER A 92 -6.49 -4.28 7.00
C SER A 92 -6.85 -2.79 7.06
N CYS A 93 -7.47 -2.26 6.01
CA CYS A 93 -8.02 -0.90 5.97
C CYS A 93 -9.07 -0.68 7.07
N ASN A 94 -9.95 -1.66 7.28
CA ASN A 94 -11.00 -1.62 8.30
C ASN A 94 -10.45 -1.76 9.72
N GLU A 95 -9.31 -2.43 9.90
CA GLU A 95 -8.63 -2.50 11.19
C GLU A 95 -7.97 -1.15 11.52
N LEU A 96 -7.29 -0.54 10.54
CA LEU A 96 -6.70 0.78 10.69
C LEU A 96 -7.74 1.87 10.96
N SER A 97 -8.95 1.77 10.39
CA SER A 97 -10.01 2.76 10.63
C SER A 97 -10.61 2.70 12.04
N LYS A 98 -10.44 1.57 12.76
CA LYS A 98 -10.93 1.40 14.13
C LYS A 98 -9.99 1.97 15.19
N LEU A 99 -8.77 2.36 14.81
CA LEU A 99 -7.80 2.93 15.74
C LEU A 99 -8.23 4.34 16.17
N ASP A 100 -8.01 4.66 17.45
CA ASP A 100 -8.17 6.04 17.93
C ASP A 100 -6.99 6.89 17.47
N TRP A 101 -7.14 7.48 16.29
CA TRP A 101 -6.12 8.35 15.72
C TRP A 101 -5.87 9.60 16.55
N ASN A 102 -6.84 10.09 17.34
CA ASN A 102 -6.63 11.26 18.20
C ASN A 102 -5.67 10.92 19.35
N GLN A 103 -5.81 9.72 19.93
CA GLN A 103 -4.87 9.23 20.93
C GLN A 103 -3.48 9.06 20.33
N ILE A 104 -3.38 8.40 19.17
CA ILE A 104 -2.11 8.16 18.48
C ILE A 104 -1.40 9.47 18.13
N GLN A 105 -2.13 10.48 17.63
CA GLN A 105 -1.57 11.79 17.30
C GLN A 105 -0.95 12.49 18.53
N ARG A 106 -1.63 12.41 19.68
CA ARG A 106 -1.14 13.01 20.93
C ARG A 106 0.12 12.32 21.44
N GLU A 107 0.19 10.99 21.37
CA GLU A 107 1.30 10.21 21.92
C GLU A 107 2.52 10.14 21.00
N CYS A 108 2.31 10.11 19.68
CA CYS A 108 3.36 9.80 18.70
C CYS A 108 3.90 11.02 17.92
N LEU A 109 3.55 12.25 18.32
CA LEU A 109 3.97 13.50 17.62
C LEU A 109 3.74 13.45 16.10
N VAL A 110 2.64 12.80 15.66
CA VAL A 110 2.30 12.67 14.24
C VAL A 110 1.40 13.81 13.83
N ASN A 111 1.83 14.62 12.86
CA ASN A 111 1.14 15.84 12.45
C ASN A 111 -0.21 15.60 11.77
N SER A 112 -0.50 14.37 11.31
CA SER A 112 -1.74 14.09 10.57
C SER A 112 -2.16 12.63 10.57
N THR A 113 -3.46 12.42 10.78
CA THR A 113 -4.15 11.14 10.61
C THR A 113 -4.07 10.69 9.15
N PRO A 114 -3.71 9.42 8.86
CA PRO A 114 -3.76 8.92 7.50
C PRO A 114 -5.19 8.97 6.96
N GLN A 115 -5.35 9.49 5.75
CA GLN A 115 -6.63 9.48 5.07
C GLN A 115 -6.81 8.13 4.36
N LEU A 116 -7.76 7.34 4.87
CA LEU A 116 -8.20 6.10 4.24
C LEU A 116 -9.19 6.47 3.12
N LEU A 117 -8.69 6.58 1.89
CA LEU A 117 -9.52 6.88 0.73
C LEU A 117 -10.09 5.60 0.12
N VAL A 118 -11.22 5.15 0.67
CA VAL A 118 -11.99 4.03 0.11
C VAL A 118 -12.75 4.52 -1.12
N GLY A 119 -12.09 4.57 -2.28
CA GLY A 119 -12.72 5.03 -3.52
C GLY A 119 -11.98 4.51 -4.75
N GLY A 120 -12.74 4.00 -5.73
CA GLY A 120 -12.17 3.63 -7.03
C GLY A 120 -11.67 4.88 -7.75
N VAL A 121 -10.51 4.77 -8.40
CA VAL A 121 -10.00 5.84 -9.27
C VAL A 121 -11.06 6.15 -10.32
N ALA A 122 -11.50 7.41 -10.42
CA ALA A 122 -12.47 7.83 -11.42
C ALA A 122 -11.94 7.44 -12.82
N GLY A 123 -12.60 6.47 -13.47
CA GLY A 123 -12.24 5.97 -14.80
C GLY A 123 -11.46 4.64 -14.86
N GLY A 124 -11.07 4.03 -13.73
CA GLY A 124 -10.29 2.78 -13.72
C GLY A 124 -10.93 1.68 -12.86
N ARG A 125 -11.49 0.64 -13.50
CA ARG A 125 -11.95 -0.57 -12.79
C ARG A 125 -10.73 -1.37 -12.32
N GLY A 126 -10.33 -1.24 -11.05
CA GLY A 126 -9.44 -2.23 -10.42
C GLY A 126 -8.46 -1.76 -9.35
N LEU A 127 -8.18 -0.45 -9.23
CA LEU A 127 -7.20 0.06 -8.26
C LEU A 127 -7.89 0.76 -7.09
N PHE A 128 -7.57 0.32 -5.88
CA PHE A 128 -8.02 0.82 -4.59
C PHE A 128 -6.90 1.61 -3.92
N VAL A 129 -7.17 2.80 -3.37
CA VAL A 129 -6.18 3.52 -2.57
C VAL A 129 -6.30 3.03 -1.13
N LEU A 130 -5.35 2.23 -0.68
CA LEU A 130 -5.38 1.64 0.66
C LEU A 130 -5.08 2.67 1.75
N LEU A 131 -4.14 3.59 1.49
CA LEU A 131 -3.71 4.59 2.46
C LEU A 131 -3.14 5.81 1.75
N ARG A 132 -3.60 7.01 2.10
CA ARG A 132 -2.92 8.26 1.74
C ARG A 132 -2.59 9.01 3.02
N SER A 133 -1.34 8.92 3.45
CA SER A 133 -0.85 9.67 4.61
C SER A 133 -0.23 10.98 4.13
N TYR A 134 -0.80 12.10 4.57
CA TYR A 134 -0.09 13.36 4.56
C TYR A 134 0.75 13.37 5.82
N CYS A 135 2.04 13.11 5.74
CA CYS A 135 2.92 13.36 6.88
C CYS A 135 4.24 13.81 6.29
N ASP A 136 4.43 15.13 6.33
CA ASP A 136 5.74 15.73 6.29
C ASP A 136 6.33 15.51 7.70
N VAL A 137 7.40 14.72 7.76
CA VAL A 137 8.23 14.66 8.97
C VAL A 137 9.02 15.97 8.97
N LEU A 138 8.64 16.91 9.83
CA LEU A 138 9.46 18.07 10.20
C LEU A 138 10.14 17.77 11.53
#